data_AF-A0A9W8CFS6-F1
#
_entry.id   AF-A0A9W8CFS6-F1
#
_cell.length_a   1.000
_cell.length_b   1.000
_cell.length_c   1.000
_cell.angle_alpha   90.00
_cell.angle_beta   90.00
_cell.angle_gamma   90.00
#
_symmetry.space_group_name_H-M   'P 1'
#
loop_
_entity.id
_entity.type
_entity.pdbx_description
1 polymer ?
#
loop_
_entity_poly.entity_id
_entity_poly.type
_entity_poly.pdbx_seq_one_letter_code
_entity_poly.pdbx_strand_id
1 'polypeptide(L)'
;MNNAFCQLNWILIKWIKTVLSTRTQAALHRATATTRGAAKREKAASRGGPSHLTSDPRYESIKQIMFQEEPRQLPKLTSEDLERHQTILRAWEVVRMEERRKRRGEREIKFKAMERAYEALEDVDQRLFRAACVREANVVFPRQMRVPTETPAKKIWNYLE
;
A
#
# COMPACT_ATOMS: atom_id res chain seq x y z
N MET A 1 -18.62 -3.12 -34.86
CA MET A 1 -17.63 -2.31 -34.10
C MET A 1 -17.73 -2.60 -32.59
N ASN A 2 -17.65 -3.87 -32.17
CA ASN A 2 -17.94 -4.29 -30.78
C ASN A 2 -16.77 -5.05 -30.11
N ASN A 3 -15.52 -4.80 -30.52
CA ASN A 3 -14.36 -5.57 -30.05
C ASN A 3 -13.38 -4.79 -29.13
N ALA A 4 -13.57 -3.48 -28.92
CA ALA A 4 -12.65 -2.68 -28.09
C ALA A 4 -13.03 -2.69 -26.59
N PHE A 5 -14.31 -2.86 -26.26
CA PHE A 5 -14.77 -2.81 -24.86
C PHE A 5 -14.49 -4.10 -24.07
N CYS A 6 -14.37 -5.25 -24.74
CA CYS A 6 -14.02 -6.52 -24.11
C CYS A 6 -12.51 -6.69 -23.84
N GLN A 7 -11.65 -6.02 -24.61
CA GLN A 7 -10.19 -6.09 -24.48
C GLN A 7 -9.68 -5.42 -23.19
N LEU A 8 -10.30 -4.31 -22.78
CA LEU A 8 -9.89 -3.54 -21.60
C LEU A 8 -10.22 -4.23 -20.27
N ASN A 9 -11.25 -5.09 -20.25
CA ASN A 9 -11.63 -5.84 -19.05
C ASN A 9 -10.69 -7.04 -18.80
N TRP A 10 -10.10 -7.60 -19.87
CA TRP A 10 -9.14 -8.71 -19.76
C TRP A 10 -7.77 -8.26 -19.21
N ILE A 11 -7.31 -7.06 -19.58
CA ILE A 11 -6.02 -6.51 -19.14
C ILE A 11 -6.06 -6.18 -17.63
N LEU A 12 -7.19 -5.68 -17.12
CA LEU A 12 -7.36 -5.36 -15.71
C LEU A 12 -7.38 -6.62 -14.81
N ILE A 13 -7.98 -7.72 -15.29
CA ILE A 13 -8.03 -9.00 -14.57
C ILE A 13 -6.67 -9.72 -14.57
N LYS A 14 -5.85 -9.55 -15.62
CA LYS A 14 -4.48 -10.12 -15.70
C LYS A 14 -3.51 -9.47 -14.71
N TRP A 15 -3.67 -8.18 -14.41
CA TRP A 15 -2.81 -7.45 -13.46
C TRP A 15 -3.05 -7.86 -12.00
N ILE A 16 -4.30 -8.16 -11.63
CA ILE A 16 -4.65 -8.58 -10.26
C ILE A 16 -4.09 -9.99 -9.94
N LYS A 17 -4.00 -10.89 -10.94
CA LYS A 17 -3.46 -12.24 -10.77
C LYS A 17 -1.93 -12.32 -10.78
N THR A 18 -1.23 -11.34 -11.35
CA THR A 18 0.25 -11.34 -11.43
C THR A 18 0.93 -10.78 -10.17
N VAL A 19 0.23 -9.94 -9.39
CA VAL A 19 0.79 -9.36 -8.15
C VAL A 19 0.71 -10.32 -6.95
N LEU A 20 -0.14 -11.36 -6.99
CA LEU A 20 -0.24 -12.38 -5.91
C LEU A 20 0.56 -13.67 -6.16
N SER A 21 1.32 -13.78 -7.26
CA SER A 21 1.96 -15.03 -7.71
C SER A 21 3.48 -14.95 -7.83
N THR A 22 4.17 -14.50 -6.78
CA THR A 22 5.62 -14.70 -6.63
C THR A 22 5.96 -15.11 -5.20
N ARG A 23 5.48 -16.27 -4.76
CA ARG A 23 5.93 -16.81 -3.47
C ARG A 23 5.81 -18.31 -3.28
N THR A 24 6.01 -19.12 -4.32
CA THR A 24 6.05 -20.59 -4.14
C THR A 24 6.89 -21.30 -5.22
N GLN A 25 8.18 -21.01 -5.36
CA GLN A 25 9.11 -21.93 -6.02
C GLN A 25 10.53 -21.81 -5.45
N ALA A 26 10.76 -22.44 -4.30
CA ALA A 26 12.10 -22.79 -3.82
C ALA A 26 11.98 -23.90 -2.76
N ALA A 27 11.48 -25.08 -3.14
CA ALA A 27 11.47 -26.26 -2.27
C ALA A 27 11.48 -27.56 -3.09
N LEU A 28 12.40 -27.68 -4.03
CA LEU A 28 12.79 -28.94 -4.64
C LEU A 28 14.31 -28.95 -4.66
N HIS A 29 14.91 -29.70 -3.73
CA HIS A 29 16.26 -30.27 -3.72
C HIS A 29 16.66 -30.48 -2.26
N ARG A 30 16.32 -31.67 -1.73
CA ARG A 30 17.05 -32.44 -0.70
C ARG A 30 16.17 -33.59 -0.22
N ALA A 31 15.98 -34.56 -1.10
CA ALA A 31 15.65 -35.91 -0.70
C ALA A 31 16.69 -36.82 -1.35
N THR A 32 17.15 -37.81 -0.57
CA THR A 32 18.18 -38.83 -0.88
C THR A 32 19.60 -38.55 -0.37
N ALA A 33 19.75 -38.59 0.96
CA ALA A 33 20.89 -39.28 1.57
C ALA A 33 20.31 -40.37 2.49
N THR A 34 20.58 -41.60 2.10
CA THR A 34 20.09 -42.87 2.64
C THR A 34 20.78 -43.24 3.95
N THR A 35 19.99 -43.83 4.85
CA THR A 35 20.33 -44.98 5.70
C THR A 35 21.77 -45.09 6.21
N ARG A 36 22.01 -44.62 7.44
CA ARG A 36 22.96 -45.24 8.37
C ARG A 36 22.68 -44.73 9.78
N GLY A 37 22.00 -45.55 10.58
CA GLY A 37 21.73 -45.23 12.00
C GLY A 37 20.41 -45.73 12.58
N ALA A 38 19.74 -46.69 11.93
CA ALA A 38 18.42 -47.19 12.37
C ALA A 38 18.43 -48.06 13.65
N ALA A 39 19.56 -48.24 14.33
CA ALA A 39 19.66 -49.16 15.48
C ALA A 39 20.03 -48.51 16.83
N LYS A 40 20.00 -47.17 16.96
CA LYS A 40 20.32 -46.53 18.25
C LYS A 40 19.62 -45.19 18.50
N ARG A 41 18.35 -45.08 18.14
CA ARG A 41 17.56 -43.84 18.32
C ARG A 41 16.21 -44.01 18.99
N GLU A 42 16.01 -45.05 19.80
CA GLU A 42 14.81 -45.16 20.66
C GLU A 42 14.92 -44.38 21.98
N LYS A 43 16.06 -43.73 22.27
CA LYS A 43 16.26 -42.91 23.48
C LYS A 43 16.60 -41.44 23.20
N ALA A 44 16.16 -40.91 22.05
CA ALA A 44 16.26 -39.47 21.74
C ALA A 44 14.93 -38.86 21.27
N ALA A 45 13.82 -39.57 21.39
CA ALA A 45 12.48 -39.04 21.08
C ALA A 45 11.89 -38.15 22.21
N SER A 46 12.57 -38.02 23.35
CA SER A 46 12.07 -37.29 24.53
C SER A 46 12.76 -35.95 24.81
N ARG A 47 13.59 -35.42 23.88
CA ARG A 47 14.23 -34.10 24.02
C ARG A 47 13.81 -33.08 22.96
N GLY A 48 12.67 -33.30 22.31
CA GLY A 48 11.91 -32.21 21.71
C GLY A 48 10.97 -31.66 22.77
N GLY A 49 11.40 -30.65 23.53
CA GLY A 49 10.50 -29.91 24.40
C GLY A 49 9.29 -29.44 23.60
N PRO A 50 8.07 -29.39 24.19
CA PRO A 50 6.88 -29.00 23.47
C PRO A 50 7.16 -27.67 22.76
N SER A 51 6.94 -27.61 21.44
CA SER A 51 7.13 -26.37 20.71
C SER A 51 6.27 -25.31 21.38
N HIS A 52 6.90 -24.37 22.09
CA HIS A 52 6.24 -23.35 22.90
C HIS A 52 5.22 -22.52 22.09
N LEU A 53 5.26 -22.58 20.77
CA LEU A 53 4.31 -21.95 19.86
C LEU A 53 2.92 -22.62 19.83
N THR A 54 2.81 -23.92 20.12
CA THR A 54 1.54 -24.67 19.98
C THR A 54 0.77 -24.84 21.29
N SER A 55 1.38 -24.54 22.44
CA SER A 55 0.71 -24.58 23.75
C SER A 55 0.46 -23.19 24.34
N ASP A 56 0.90 -22.12 23.66
CA ASP A 56 0.69 -20.76 24.14
C ASP A 56 -0.79 -20.39 23.95
N PRO A 57 -1.55 -20.08 25.02
CA PRO A 57 -2.94 -19.66 24.89
C PRO A 57 -3.09 -18.41 24.00
N ARG A 58 -2.04 -17.58 23.87
CA ARG A 58 -2.02 -16.46 22.93
C ARG A 58 -2.12 -16.92 21.48
N TYR A 59 -1.52 -18.05 21.14
CA TYR A 59 -1.61 -18.60 19.78
C TYR A 59 -3.04 -19.01 19.44
N GLU A 60 -3.75 -19.62 20.39
CA GLU A 60 -5.16 -19.97 20.23
C GLU A 60 -6.06 -18.71 20.18
N SER A 61 -5.80 -17.69 21.01
CA SER A 61 -6.53 -16.41 20.91
C SER A 61 -6.27 -15.69 19.58
N ILE A 62 -5.04 -15.70 19.07
CA ILE A 62 -4.71 -15.12 17.76
C ILE A 62 -5.44 -15.89 16.66
N LYS A 63 -5.42 -17.22 16.70
CA LYS A 63 -6.19 -18.03 15.75
C LYS A 63 -7.69 -17.73 15.82
N GLN A 64 -8.23 -17.59 17.03
CA GLN A 64 -9.63 -17.30 17.25
C GLN A 64 -10.02 -15.95 16.64
N ILE A 65 -9.24 -14.89 16.91
CA ILE A 65 -9.47 -13.56 16.35
C ILE A 65 -9.32 -13.57 14.82
N MET A 66 -8.32 -14.29 14.28
CA MET A 66 -8.04 -14.28 12.84
C MET A 66 -9.00 -15.15 12.02
N PHE A 67 -9.53 -16.23 12.60
CA PHE A 67 -10.20 -17.28 11.82
C PHE A 67 -11.60 -17.69 12.33
N GLN A 68 -11.96 -17.41 13.59
CA GLN A 68 -13.25 -17.85 14.15
C GLN A 68 -14.28 -16.74 14.35
N GLU A 69 -13.88 -15.47 14.38
CA GLU A 69 -14.84 -14.37 14.34
C GLU A 69 -15.46 -14.26 12.94
N GLU A 70 -16.56 -14.98 12.71
CA GLU A 70 -17.37 -14.80 11.51
C GLU A 70 -17.76 -13.32 11.39
N PRO A 71 -17.65 -12.72 10.19
CA PRO A 71 -18.03 -11.33 10.00
C PRO A 71 -19.50 -11.17 10.40
N ARG A 72 -19.80 -10.15 11.21
CA ARG A 72 -21.16 -9.86 11.64
C ARG A 72 -22.07 -9.78 10.41
N GLN A 73 -23.17 -10.52 10.43
CA GLN A 73 -24.15 -10.48 9.35
C GLN A 73 -24.71 -9.05 9.25
N LEU A 74 -24.60 -8.46 8.05
CA LEU A 74 -25.10 -7.12 7.80
C LEU A 74 -26.64 -7.10 7.84
N PRO A 75 -27.26 -6.02 8.36
CA PRO A 75 -28.70 -5.84 8.26
C PRO A 75 -29.16 -5.87 6.79
N LYS A 76 -30.30 -6.52 6.53
CA LYS A 76 -30.92 -6.49 5.21
C LYS A 76 -31.47 -5.09 4.96
N LEU A 77 -30.94 -4.41 3.95
CA LEU A 77 -31.41 -3.10 3.52
C LEU A 77 -32.78 -3.22 2.85
N THR A 78 -33.68 -2.28 3.15
CA THR A 78 -34.92 -2.11 2.37
C THR A 78 -34.59 -1.58 0.97
N SER A 79 -35.52 -1.66 0.02
CA SER A 79 -35.32 -1.10 -1.32
C SER A 79 -35.05 0.41 -1.28
N GLU A 80 -35.78 1.14 -0.43
CA GLU A 80 -35.57 2.58 -0.24
C GLU A 80 -34.17 2.89 0.32
N ASP A 81 -33.72 2.12 1.32
CA ASP A 81 -32.39 2.33 1.90
C ASP A 81 -31.27 2.01 0.91
N LEU A 82 -31.50 1.04 0.01
CA LEU A 82 -30.57 0.74 -1.07
C LEU A 82 -30.45 1.94 -2.04
N GLU A 83 -31.56 2.56 -2.41
CA GLU A 83 -31.57 3.76 -3.27
C GLU A 83 -30.89 4.96 -2.59
N ARG A 84 -31.15 5.17 -1.29
CA ARG A 84 -30.46 6.19 -0.47
C ARG A 84 -28.96 5.93 -0.45
N HIS A 85 -28.56 4.70 -0.17
CA HIS A 85 -27.17 4.28 -0.14
C HIS A 85 -26.46 4.52 -1.48
N GLN A 86 -27.07 4.11 -2.59
CA GLN A 86 -26.53 4.33 -3.95
C GLN A 86 -26.40 5.82 -4.28
N THR A 87 -27.34 6.65 -3.82
CA THR A 87 -27.30 8.09 -4.03
C THR A 87 -26.16 8.74 -3.25
N ILE A 88 -25.98 8.35 -1.98
CA ILE A 88 -24.84 8.80 -1.17
C ILE A 88 -23.51 8.41 -1.83
N LEU A 89 -23.37 7.17 -2.30
CA LEU A 89 -22.16 6.71 -2.97
C LEU A 89 -21.87 7.51 -4.26
N ARG A 90 -22.88 7.70 -5.12
CA ARG A 90 -22.73 8.50 -6.35
C ARG A 90 -22.33 9.94 -6.04
N ALA A 91 -22.97 10.57 -5.04
CA ALA A 91 -22.63 11.92 -4.62
C ALA A 91 -21.18 11.99 -4.10
N TRP A 92 -20.77 11.01 -3.28
CA TRP A 92 -19.40 10.92 -2.78
C TRP A 92 -18.36 10.75 -3.89
N GLU A 93 -18.65 9.92 -4.90
CA GLU A 93 -17.78 9.74 -6.05
C GLU A 93 -17.60 11.04 -6.84
N VAL A 94 -18.67 11.82 -7.01
CA VAL A 94 -18.63 13.14 -7.66
C VAL A 94 -17.72 14.07 -6.87
N VAL A 95 -17.90 14.20 -5.55
CA VAL A 95 -17.06 15.05 -4.70
C VAL A 95 -15.58 14.65 -4.80
N ARG A 96 -15.26 13.35 -4.71
CA ARG A 96 -13.87 12.88 -4.86
C ARG A 96 -13.30 13.14 -6.26
N MET A 97 -14.13 13.11 -7.29
CA MET A 97 -13.71 13.43 -8.66
C MET A 97 -13.36 14.91 -8.79
N GLU A 98 -14.18 15.79 -8.20
CA GLU A 98 -13.93 17.24 -8.16
C GLU A 98 -12.66 17.58 -7.37
N GLU A 99 -12.46 17.01 -6.18
CA GLU A 99 -11.24 17.21 -5.40
C GLU A 99 -9.98 16.77 -6.16
N ARG A 100 -10.05 15.62 -6.86
CA ARG A 100 -8.95 15.16 -7.73
C ARG A 100 -8.72 16.11 -8.89
N ARG A 101 -9.79 16.63 -9.50
CA ARG A 101 -9.71 17.61 -10.59
C ARG A 101 -9.08 18.91 -10.11
N LYS A 102 -9.48 19.43 -8.94
CA LYS A 102 -8.90 20.61 -8.31
C LYS A 102 -7.41 20.44 -8.02
N ARG A 103 -7.01 19.34 -7.34
CA ARG A 103 -5.59 19.04 -7.07
C ARG A 103 -4.75 18.84 -8.34
N ARG A 104 -5.34 18.36 -9.44
CA ARG A 104 -4.65 18.30 -10.73
C ARG A 104 -4.52 19.67 -11.37
N GLY A 105 -5.60 20.47 -11.38
CA GLY A 105 -5.58 21.84 -11.89
C GLY A 105 -4.58 22.73 -11.16
N GLU A 106 -4.51 22.65 -9.83
CA GLU A 106 -3.52 23.38 -9.04
C GLU A 106 -2.07 22.97 -9.38
N ARG A 107 -1.82 21.66 -9.58
CA ARG A 107 -0.50 21.18 -10.00
C ARG A 107 -0.14 21.66 -11.40
N GLU A 108 -1.09 21.65 -12.32
CA GLU A 108 -0.92 22.15 -13.69
C GLU A 108 -0.58 23.65 -13.70
N ILE A 109 -1.29 24.45 -12.90
CA ILE A 109 -1.02 25.89 -12.77
C ILE A 109 0.39 26.12 -12.21
N LYS A 110 0.78 25.37 -11.17
CA LYS A 110 2.14 25.45 -10.60
C LYS A 110 3.21 25.06 -11.61
N PHE A 111 2.96 24.01 -12.39
CA PHE A 111 3.88 23.57 -13.43
C PHE A 111 4.05 24.63 -14.53
N LYS A 112 2.96 25.21 -15.04
CA LYS A 112 3.02 26.32 -16.01
C LYS A 112 3.72 27.56 -15.47
N ALA A 113 3.49 27.88 -14.19
CA ALA A 113 4.19 28.98 -13.54
C ALA A 113 5.70 28.72 -13.45
N MET A 114 6.09 27.47 -13.17
CA MET A 114 7.49 27.04 -13.17
C MET A 114 8.10 27.13 -14.57
N GLU A 115 7.42 26.64 -15.62
CA GLU A 115 7.90 26.74 -17.01
C GLU A 115 8.20 28.19 -17.42
N ARG A 116 7.25 29.11 -17.19
CA ARG A 116 7.45 30.54 -17.49
C ARG A 116 8.64 31.14 -16.72
N ALA A 117 8.86 30.71 -15.48
CA ALA A 117 9.99 31.17 -14.69
C ALA A 117 11.32 30.65 -15.24
N TYR A 118 11.36 29.41 -15.75
CA TYR A 118 12.53 28.84 -16.40
C TYR A 118 12.82 29.50 -17.75
N GLU A 119 11.80 29.77 -18.56
CA GLU A 119 11.91 30.54 -19.82
C GLU A 119 12.53 31.92 -19.55
N ALA A 120 11.99 32.65 -18.57
CA ALA A 120 12.54 33.96 -18.19
C ALA A 120 13.98 33.88 -17.65
N LEU A 121 14.34 32.78 -16.96
CA LEU A 121 15.70 32.58 -16.46
C LEU A 121 16.69 32.27 -17.60
N GLU A 122 16.26 31.53 -18.62
CA GLU A 122 17.07 31.23 -19.80
C GLU A 122 17.43 32.50 -20.57
N ASP A 123 16.48 33.42 -20.73
CA ASP A 123 16.68 34.71 -21.38
C ASP A 123 17.66 35.62 -20.62
N VAL A 124 17.69 35.54 -19.28
CA VAL A 124 18.51 36.40 -18.42
C VAL A 124 19.91 35.84 -18.19
N ASP A 125 20.04 34.59 -17.72
CA ASP A 125 21.33 33.98 -17.41
C ASP A 125 21.34 32.45 -17.65
N GLN A 126 22.03 32.07 -18.73
CA GLN A 126 22.23 30.68 -19.12
C GLN A 126 22.93 29.82 -18.05
N ARG A 127 23.85 30.39 -17.25
CA ARG A 127 24.58 29.63 -16.22
C ARG A 127 23.64 29.20 -15.10
N LEU A 128 22.80 30.12 -14.63
CA LEU A 128 21.80 29.84 -13.59
C LEU A 128 20.74 28.86 -14.08
N PHE A 129 20.28 29.01 -15.33
CA PHE A 129 19.37 28.06 -15.97
C PHE A 129 19.94 26.63 -15.96
N ARG A 130 21.19 26.46 -16.44
CA ARG A 130 21.87 25.16 -16.44
C ARG A 130 21.99 24.57 -15.04
N ALA A 131 22.31 25.40 -14.04
CA ALA A 131 22.41 24.96 -12.65
C ALA A 131 21.05 24.50 -12.08
N ALA A 132 19.97 25.23 -12.38
CA ALA A 132 18.62 24.89 -11.92
C ALA A 132 18.07 23.60 -12.56
N CYS A 133 18.46 23.29 -13.80
CA CYS A 133 18.09 22.04 -14.47
C CYS A 133 18.84 20.80 -13.95
N VAL A 134 19.84 20.96 -13.07
CA VAL A 134 20.56 19.81 -12.49
C VAL A 134 19.64 19.08 -11.53
N ARG A 135 19.35 17.81 -11.82
CA ARG A 135 18.62 16.93 -10.91
C ARG A 135 19.51 16.51 -9.76
N GLU A 136 19.14 16.89 -8.54
CA GLU A 136 19.78 16.40 -7.34
C GLU A 136 19.56 14.89 -7.18
N ALA A 137 20.64 14.15 -6.88
CA ALA A 137 20.58 12.68 -6.76
C ALA A 137 19.86 12.22 -5.48
N ASN A 138 19.89 13.03 -4.42
CA ASN A 138 19.44 12.65 -3.07
C ASN A 138 18.37 13.61 -2.53
N VAL A 139 17.30 13.83 -3.30
CA VAL A 139 16.16 14.64 -2.82
C VAL A 139 15.36 13.84 -1.81
N VAL A 140 15.54 14.15 -0.52
CA VAL A 140 14.76 13.58 0.58
C VAL A 140 14.04 14.68 1.34
N PHE A 141 12.84 14.36 1.83
CA PHE A 141 12.12 15.27 2.70
C PHE A 141 12.80 15.32 4.07
N PRO A 142 12.99 16.53 4.66
CA PRO A 142 13.58 16.66 5.98
C PRO A 142 12.68 16.04 7.04
N ARG A 143 13.28 15.38 8.05
CA ARG A 143 12.55 14.68 9.12
C ARG A 143 11.70 15.61 9.98
N GLN A 144 12.06 16.89 10.03
CA GLN A 144 11.34 17.95 10.72
C GLN A 144 9.97 18.23 10.07
N MET A 145 9.80 17.92 8.77
CA MET A 145 8.52 18.05 8.08
C MET A 145 7.62 16.86 8.44
N ARG A 146 6.80 17.06 9.47
CA ARG A 146 5.88 16.04 9.99
C ARG A 146 4.56 15.99 9.22
N VAL A 147 3.91 14.84 9.26
CA VAL A 147 2.53 14.66 8.80
C VAL A 147 1.60 15.42 9.76
N PRO A 148 0.62 16.20 9.26
CA PRO A 148 -0.30 16.93 10.11
C PRO A 148 -1.13 15.99 11.00
N THR A 149 -1.38 16.40 12.23
CA THR A 149 -2.23 15.70 13.21
C THR A 149 -3.55 16.44 13.39
N GLU A 150 -4.61 15.72 13.73
CA GLU A 150 -5.96 16.30 13.96
C GLU A 150 -5.96 17.36 15.06
N THR A 151 -5.30 17.06 16.19
CA THR A 151 -5.10 18.03 17.28
C THR A 151 -3.65 18.50 17.30
N PRO A 152 -3.40 19.79 17.54
CA PRO A 152 -2.05 20.32 17.63
C PRO A 152 -1.36 19.84 18.92
N ALA A 153 -0.03 19.80 18.89
CA ALA A 153 0.76 19.51 20.09
C ALA A 153 0.71 20.67 21.11
N LYS A 154 1.05 20.39 22.37
CA LYS A 154 1.12 21.40 23.44
C LYS A 154 2.03 22.59 23.09
N LYS A 155 3.12 22.33 22.37
CA LYS A 155 3.98 23.35 21.76
C LYS A 155 3.85 23.22 20.24
N ILE A 156 3.23 24.22 19.60
CA ILE A 156 2.90 24.18 18.17
C ILE A 156 4.15 24.41 17.31
N TRP A 157 5.00 25.35 17.71
CA TRP A 157 6.19 25.73 16.96
C TRP A 157 7.40 25.95 17.88
N ASN A 158 8.58 25.53 17.42
CA ASN A 158 9.85 25.77 18.08
C ASN A 158 10.55 26.95 17.41
N TYR A 159 10.56 28.12 18.04
CA TYR A 159 11.27 29.31 17.52
C TYR A 159 12.75 29.40 17.92
N LEU A 160 13.15 28.69 18.99
CA LEU A 160 14.42 28.88 19.70
C LEU A 160 15.33 27.64 19.66
N GLU A 161 15.13 26.78 18.69
CA GLU A 161 16.04 25.66 18.40
C GLU A 161 17.03 26.08 17.32
#